data_AF-A0A9E3BNR3-F1
#
_entry.id   AF-A0A9E3BNR3-F1
#
_cell.length_a   1.000
_cell.length_b   1.000
_cell.length_c   1.000
_cell.angle_alpha   90.00
_cell.angle_beta   90.00
_cell.angle_gamma   90.00
#
_symmetry.space_group_name_H-M   'P 1'
#
loop_
_entity.id
_entity.type
_entity.pdbx_description
1 polymer ?
#
loop_
_entity_poly.entity_id
_entity_poly.type
_entity_poly.pdbx_seq_one_letter_code
_entity_poly.pdbx_strand_id
1 'polypeptide(L)'
;MPETVGLIDGLDRAHLCGWAVSSSRRPALVVVRDDAGAVLARGPAAGERPNLASLGLCTTEVGFRFPVCLPDAEGAGRAAALHVFANGVELAGSPVRLGPGVNSRVDMVCECA
;
A
#
# COMPACT_ATOMS: atom_id res chain seq x y z
N MET A 1 9.47 -21.35 0.01
CA MET A 1 9.15 -20.06 -0.63
C MET A 1 8.55 -19.17 0.44
N PRO A 2 8.87 -17.87 0.50
CA PRO A 2 8.23 -16.96 1.46
C PRO A 2 6.70 -17.01 1.32
N GLU A 3 5.98 -16.96 2.45
CA GLU A 3 4.52 -17.09 2.45
C GLU A 3 3.81 -15.99 1.66
N THR A 4 4.41 -14.79 1.67
CA THR A 4 3.94 -13.61 0.94
C THR A 4 5.14 -12.89 0.31
N VAL A 5 4.99 -12.47 -0.94
CA VAL A 5 5.99 -11.66 -1.67
C VAL A 5 5.28 -10.47 -2.27
N GLY A 6 5.91 -9.30 -2.22
CA GLY A 6 5.37 -8.14 -2.89
C GLY A 6 6.40 -7.04 -3.02
N LEU A 7 6.04 -6.02 -3.78
CA LEU A 7 6.85 -4.84 -4.03
C LEU A 7 5.95 -3.62 -4.05
N ILE A 8 6.44 -2.54 -3.46
CA ILE A 8 5.84 -1.23 -3.60
C ILE A 8 6.34 -0.61 -4.91
N ASP A 9 5.43 -0.33 -5.85
CA ASP A 9 5.76 0.38 -7.09
C ASP A 9 6.06 1.86 -6.79
N GLY A 10 5.37 2.43 -5.80
CA GLY A 10 5.61 3.79 -5.31
C GLY A 10 4.33 4.48 -4.85
N LEU A 11 4.41 5.80 -4.72
CA LEU A 11 3.28 6.67 -4.43
C LEU A 11 2.95 7.51 -5.67
N ASP A 12 1.75 7.33 -6.24
CA ASP A 12 1.20 8.19 -7.28
C ASP A 12 0.27 9.22 -6.63
N ARG A 13 0.76 10.46 -6.45
CA ARG A 13 0.08 11.58 -5.77
C ARG A 13 -0.31 11.26 -4.33
N ALA A 14 -1.38 10.52 -4.16
CA ALA A 14 -2.02 10.13 -2.91
C ALA A 14 -2.37 8.64 -2.85
N HIS A 15 -2.04 7.89 -3.89
CA HIS A 15 -2.32 6.48 -3.97
C HIS A 15 -1.02 5.71 -3.82
N LEU A 16 -0.97 4.86 -2.81
CA LEU A 16 0.09 3.87 -2.69
C LEU A 16 -0.24 2.72 -3.64
N CYS A 17 0.69 2.45 -4.55
CA CYS A 17 0.56 1.42 -5.57
C CYS A 17 1.62 0.34 -5.34
N GLY A 18 1.23 -0.90 -5.58
CA GLY A 18 2.16 -2.03 -5.54
C GLY A 18 1.48 -3.31 -5.92
N TRP A 19 2.16 -4.41 -5.64
CA TRP A 19 1.60 -5.75 -5.77
C TRP A 19 2.05 -6.63 -4.62
N ALA A 20 1.20 -7.56 -4.24
CA ALA A 20 1.48 -8.56 -3.23
C ALA A 20 0.81 -9.88 -3.61
N VAL A 21 1.58 -10.94 -3.47
CA VAL A 21 1.22 -12.32 -3.77
C VAL A 21 1.26 -13.09 -2.48
N SER A 22 0.19 -13.84 -2.21
CA SER A 22 0.17 -14.85 -1.15
C SER A 22 0.26 -16.25 -1.74
N SER A 23 0.99 -17.12 -1.07
CA SER A 23 0.99 -18.56 -1.34
C SER A 23 -0.38 -19.22 -1.13
N SER A 24 -1.29 -18.58 -0.40
CA SER A 24 -2.58 -19.13 0.01
C SER A 24 -3.69 -19.12 -1.06
N ARG A 25 -3.38 -18.85 -2.35
CA ARG A 25 -4.35 -18.65 -3.46
C ARG A 25 -5.43 -17.57 -3.21
N ARG A 26 -5.36 -16.86 -2.08
CA ARG A 26 -6.23 -15.72 -1.75
C ARG A 26 -5.44 -14.43 -1.92
N PRO A 27 -6.11 -13.31 -2.24
CA PRO A 27 -5.47 -12.00 -2.25
C PRO A 27 -4.78 -11.72 -0.92
N ALA A 28 -3.55 -11.20 -0.96
CA ALA A 28 -2.85 -10.80 0.26
C ALA A 28 -3.53 -9.58 0.89
N LEU A 29 -3.74 -9.58 2.21
CA LEU A 29 -4.26 -8.42 2.91
C LEU A 29 -3.14 -7.41 3.12
N VAL A 30 -3.26 -6.25 2.49
CA VAL A 30 -2.30 -5.17 2.62
C VAL A 30 -2.76 -4.19 3.70
N VAL A 31 -1.83 -3.78 4.55
CA VAL A 31 -2.03 -2.83 5.65
C VAL A 31 -0.93 -1.78 5.58
N VAL A 32 -1.32 -0.52 5.50
CA VAL A 32 -0.42 0.64 5.51
C VAL A 32 -0.48 1.28 6.89
N ARG A 33 0.69 1.49 7.49
CA ARG A 33 0.86 2.12 8.80
C ARG A 33 1.81 3.31 8.72
N ASP A 34 1.63 4.27 9.60
CA ASP A 34 2.64 5.31 9.83
C ASP A 34 3.74 4.82 10.81
N ASP A 35 4.73 5.69 11.06
CA ASP A 35 5.83 5.46 12.02
C ASP A 35 5.33 5.28 13.47
N ALA A 36 4.16 5.83 13.81
CA ALA A 36 3.52 5.63 15.11
C ALA A 36 2.74 4.31 15.20
N GLY A 37 2.63 3.56 14.09
CA GLY A 37 1.88 2.30 13.99
C GLY A 37 0.38 2.47 13.73
N ALA A 38 -0.11 3.70 13.50
CA ALA A 38 -1.50 3.94 13.17
C ALA A 38 -1.81 3.42 11.77
N VAL A 39 -2.94 2.72 11.61
CA VAL A 39 -3.36 2.17 10.32
C VAL A 39 -3.97 3.28 9.47
N LEU A 40 -3.30 3.62 8.37
CA LEU A 40 -3.74 4.65 7.43
C LEU A 40 -4.62 4.09 6.31
N ALA A 41 -4.33 2.86 5.87
CA ALA A 41 -5.12 2.17 4.86
C ALA A 41 -5.05 0.65 5.05
N ARG A 42 -6.08 -0.05 4.60
CA ARG A 42 -6.12 -1.51 4.59
C ARG A 42 -6.99 -2.02 3.44
N GLY A 43 -6.58 -3.13 2.83
CA GLY A 43 -7.42 -3.79 1.82
C GLY A 43 -6.71 -4.96 1.14
N PRO A 44 -7.46 -5.81 0.43
CA PRO A 44 -6.87 -6.92 -0.31
C PRO A 44 -6.11 -6.44 -1.55
N ALA A 45 -5.00 -7.10 -1.87
CA ALA A 45 -4.32 -6.99 -3.16
C ALA A 45 -5.08 -7.75 -4.25
N ALA A 46 -6.31 -7.29 -4.54
CA ALA A 46 -7.22 -7.89 -5.50
C ALA A 46 -7.27 -7.12 -6.85
N GLY A 47 -6.35 -6.19 -7.08
CA GLY A 47 -6.26 -5.45 -8.33
C GLY A 47 -5.76 -6.33 -9.47
N GLU A 48 -6.43 -6.29 -10.61
CA GLU A 48 -6.01 -7.03 -11.80
C GLU A 48 -4.70 -6.46 -12.36
N ARG A 49 -3.67 -7.31 -12.46
CA ARG A 49 -2.44 -7.04 -13.22
C ARG A 49 -2.26 -8.14 -14.29
N PRO A 50 -2.87 -7.98 -15.47
CA PRO A 50 -2.74 -8.96 -16.56
C PRO A 50 -1.27 -9.17 -16.97
N ASN A 51 -0.41 -8.16 -16.81
CA ASN A 51 1.03 -8.26 -17.10
C ASN A 51 1.78 -9.27 -16.19
N LEU A 52 1.30 -9.53 -14.97
CA LEU A 52 1.89 -10.49 -14.03
C LEU A 52 1.31 -11.90 -14.21
N ALA A 53 0.08 -12.02 -14.71
CA ALA A 53 -0.55 -13.30 -15.03
C ALA A 53 0.22 -14.06 -16.13
N SER A 54 0.77 -13.33 -17.12
CA SER A 54 1.60 -13.89 -18.20
C SER A 54 2.92 -14.49 -17.71
N LEU A 55 3.37 -14.17 -16.49
CA LEU A 55 4.57 -14.77 -15.89
C LEU A 55 4.30 -16.13 -15.24
N GLY A 56 3.03 -16.58 -15.16
CA GLY A 56 2.65 -17.89 -14.64
C GLY A 56 2.89 -18.06 -13.13
N LEU A 57 3.19 -16.98 -12.41
CA LEU A 57 3.55 -17.02 -11.01
C LEU A 57 2.33 -17.02 -10.08
N CYS A 58 1.21 -16.38 -10.46
CA CYS A 58 0.05 -16.16 -9.57
C CYS A 58 -1.27 -15.91 -10.34
N THR A 59 -2.40 -15.92 -9.61
CA THR A 59 -3.70 -15.42 -10.08
C THR A 59 -3.59 -13.97 -10.59
N THR A 60 -4.44 -13.56 -11.53
CA THR A 60 -4.43 -12.23 -12.16
C THR A 60 -4.59 -11.06 -11.17
N GLU A 61 -5.15 -11.32 -9.99
CA GLU A 61 -5.47 -10.36 -8.94
C GLU A 61 -4.36 -10.32 -7.87
N VAL A 62 -3.38 -9.44 -8.08
CA VAL A 62 -2.21 -9.28 -7.17
C VAL A 62 -1.82 -7.82 -6.94
N GLY A 63 -2.43 -6.89 -7.68
CA GLY A 63 -2.18 -5.46 -7.55
C GLY A 63 -2.93 -4.86 -6.36
N PHE A 64 -2.42 -3.76 -5.84
CA PHE A 64 -3.18 -2.91 -4.93
C PHE A 64 -2.96 -1.43 -5.23
N ARG A 65 -4.00 -0.65 -4.98
CA ARG A 65 -3.97 0.81 -5.06
C ARG A 65 -4.84 1.37 -3.96
N PHE A 66 -4.22 1.90 -2.90
CA PHE A 66 -4.95 2.46 -1.77
C PHE A 66 -4.77 3.97 -1.71
N PRO A 67 -5.86 4.75 -1.57
CA PRO A 67 -5.71 6.15 -1.18
C PRO A 67 -5.10 6.19 0.23
N VAL A 68 -4.04 6.95 0.40
CA VAL A 68 -3.41 7.22 1.69
C VAL A 68 -3.67 8.66 2.04
N CYS A 69 -4.63 8.87 2.93
CA CYS A 69 -4.87 10.17 3.56
C CYS A 69 -3.80 10.36 4.64
N LEU A 70 -2.84 11.22 4.36
CA LEU A 70 -1.93 11.68 5.39
C LEU A 70 -2.67 12.79 6.14
N PRO A 71 -2.70 12.75 7.49
CA PRO A 71 -3.25 13.88 8.23
C PRO A 71 -2.46 15.12 7.81
N ASP A 72 -3.20 16.17 7.41
CA ASP A 72 -2.68 17.51 7.15
C ASP A 72 -2.15 18.00 8.49
N ALA A 73 -0.90 17.66 8.80
CA ALA A 73 -0.28 18.17 9.97
C ALA A 73 0.03 19.63 9.62
N GLU A 74 -0.82 20.54 10.10
CA GLU A 74 -0.65 21.99 10.14
C GLU A 74 0.66 22.39 10.87
N GLY A 75 1.79 21.97 10.31
CA GLY A 75 3.12 22.06 10.92
C GLY A 75 4.11 20.95 10.53
N ALA A 76 3.77 19.93 9.72
CA ALA A 76 4.68 18.83 9.42
C ALA A 76 5.66 19.12 8.27
N GLY A 77 6.78 19.73 8.63
CA GLY A 77 8.06 19.44 8.00
C GLY A 77 8.63 18.06 8.39
N ARG A 78 7.78 17.09 8.80
CA ARG A 78 8.21 15.77 9.28
C ARG A 78 8.05 14.77 8.13
N ALA A 79 9.17 14.22 7.67
CA ALA A 79 9.17 13.12 6.73
C ALA A 79 8.35 11.96 7.32
N ALA A 80 7.17 11.68 6.75
CA ALA A 80 6.33 10.57 7.17
C ALA A 80 6.83 9.30 6.49
N ALA A 81 7.07 8.24 7.28
CA ALA A 81 7.40 6.91 6.77
C ALA A 81 6.12 6.08 6.72
N LEU A 82 5.83 5.49 5.56
CA LEU A 82 4.75 4.53 5.39
C LEU A 82 5.29 3.11 5.40
N HIS A 83 4.92 2.36 6.42
CA HIS A 83 5.19 0.94 6.54
C HIS A 83 4.05 0.15 5.89
N VAL A 84 4.38 -0.75 4.97
CA VAL A 84 3.40 -1.48 4.17
C VAL A 84 3.61 -2.96 4.38
N PHE A 85 2.59 -3.60 4.94
CA PHE A 85 2.61 -5.02 5.26
C PHE A 85 1.60 -5.74 4.38
N ALA A 86 1.95 -6.93 3.89
CA ALA A 86 1.04 -7.86 3.24
C ALA A 86 1.00 -9.16 4.05
N ASN A 87 -0.19 -9.57 4.51
CA ASN A 87 -0.39 -10.70 5.42
C ASN A 87 0.55 -10.67 6.66
N GLY A 88 0.88 -9.47 7.14
CA GLY A 88 1.80 -9.27 8.27
C GLY A 88 3.30 -9.27 7.91
N VAL A 89 3.66 -9.52 6.66
CA VAL A 89 5.04 -9.41 6.16
C VAL A 89 5.27 -8.03 5.57
N GLU A 90 6.31 -7.32 6.00
CA GLU A 90 6.67 -6.02 5.44
C GLU A 90 7.14 -6.18 3.97
N LEU A 91 6.57 -5.36 3.08
CA LEU A 91 6.85 -5.46 1.64
C LEU A 91 8.18 -4.81 1.28
N ALA A 92 8.81 -5.32 0.22
CA ALA A 92 9.99 -4.71 -0.35
C ALA A 92 9.66 -3.30 -0.88
N GLY A 93 10.55 -2.34 -0.61
CA GLY A 93 10.30 -0.91 -0.88
C GLY A 93 9.67 -0.15 0.30
N SER A 94 9.32 -0.86 1.38
CA SER A 94 8.95 -0.26 2.67
C SER A 94 10.19 -0.06 3.55
N PRO A 95 10.26 0.99 4.39
CA PRO A 95 9.30 2.09 4.48
C PRO A 95 9.40 3.08 3.31
N VAL A 96 8.24 3.55 2.84
CA VAL A 96 8.17 4.63 1.83
C VAL A 96 8.29 5.95 2.56
N ARG A 97 9.40 6.67 2.33
CA ARG A 97 9.60 8.01 2.91
C ARG A 97 8.92 9.05 2.05
N LEU A 98 8.02 9.81 2.67
CA LEU A 98 7.37 10.95 2.06
C LEU A 98 8.20 12.20 2.37
N GLY A 99 8.60 12.92 1.32
CA GLY A 99 9.30 14.18 1.47
C GLY A 99 8.38 15.28 2.02
N PRO A 100 8.94 16.40 2.52
CA PRO A 100 8.14 17.57 2.87
C PRO A 100 7.41 18.07 1.61
N GLY A 101 6.08 18.19 1.69
CA GLY A 101 5.24 18.70 0.59
C GLY A 101 4.42 17.66 -0.18
N VAL A 102 4.41 16.39 0.23
CA VAL A 102 3.44 15.42 -0.30
C VAL A 102 2.07 15.65 0.37
N ASN A 103 1.33 16.66 -0.10
CA ASN A 103 -0.05 16.89 0.31
C ASN A 103 -0.96 15.95 -0.50
N SER A 104 -1.23 14.77 0.05
CA SER A 104 -2.28 13.89 -0.47
C SER A 104 -3.66 14.35 0.00
N ARG A 105 -4.04 15.59 -0.37
CA ARG A 105 -5.44 16.01 -0.30
C ARG A 105 -6.19 15.36 -1.46
N VAL A 106 -6.58 14.11 -1.29
CA VAL A 106 -7.71 13.58 -2.05
C VAL A 106 -8.93 14.08 -1.29
N ASP A 107 -9.69 14.97 -1.92
CA ASP A 107 -11.05 15.31 -1.52
C ASP A 107 -11.90 14.04 -1.73
N MET A 108 -11.67 13.03 -0.90
CA MET A 108 -12.47 11.83 -0.82
C MET A 108 -13.11 11.88 0.54
N VAL A 109 -14.35 12.35 0.51
CA VAL A 109 -15.32 12.28 1.58
C VAL A 109 -15.16 10.94 2.30
N CYS A 110 -14.53 10.98 3.48
CA CYS A 110 -14.55 9.89 4.42
C CYS A 110 -15.92 9.95 5.10
N GLU A 111 -16.97 9.58 4.37
CA GLU A 111 -18.26 9.26 4.97
C GLU A 111 -18.08 7.94 5.72
N CYS A 112 -17.61 8.05 6.97
CA CYS A 112 -17.90 7.04 7.97
C CYS A 112 -19.40 7.13 8.26
N ALA A 113 -20.15 6.17 7.71
CA ALA A 113 -21.50 5.85 8.14
C ALA A 113 -21.53 5.46 9.63
#